data_AF-A0A7C4WYG2-F1
#
_entry.id   AF-A0A7C4WYG2-F1
#
_cell.length_a   1.000
_cell.length_b   1.000
_cell.length_c   1.000
_cell.angle_alpha   90.00
_cell.angle_beta   90.00
_cell.angle_gamma   90.00
#
_symmetry.space_group_name_H-M   'P 1'
#
loop_
_entity.id
_entity.type
_entity.pdbx_description
1 polymer ?
#
loop_
_entity_poly.entity_id
_entity_poly.type
_entity_poly.pdbx_seq_one_letter_code
_entity_poly.pdbx_strand_id
1 'polypeptide(L)'
;MPCDDVLRERHLNPEKTMTYQCIPLSDKDYKATLKRVLDHPTKSKKYARFKENDTRITKIIKKVKTLDLNEELLALLEGLKKDQKICQEGMAKRLDSEYRA
;
A
#
# COMPACT_ATOMS: atom_id res chain seq x y z
N MET A 1 17.11 -2.00 -5.13
CA MET A 1 17.44 -3.23 -4.39
C MET A 1 16.15 -4.01 -4.17
N PRO A 2 16.22 -5.34 -4.28
CA PRO A 2 15.12 -6.22 -4.67
C PRO A 2 14.22 -6.60 -3.49
N CYS A 3 13.01 -7.05 -3.83
CA CYS A 3 12.06 -7.63 -2.90
C CYS A 3 12.55 -9.03 -2.49
N ASP A 4 13.33 -9.14 -1.41
CA ASP A 4 13.74 -10.43 -0.87
C ASP A 4 12.91 -10.82 0.37
N ASP A 5 12.31 -12.00 0.24
CA ASP A 5 12.12 -13.03 1.26
C ASP A 5 11.35 -12.73 2.57
N VAL A 6 10.02 -12.83 2.49
CA VAL A 6 9.22 -13.33 3.62
C VAL A 6 8.28 -14.43 3.12
N LEU A 7 8.87 -15.56 2.72
CA LEU A 7 8.17 -16.83 2.50
C LEU A 7 8.77 -17.89 3.42
N ARG A 8 8.40 -17.87 4.70
CA ARG A 8 8.35 -19.11 5.48
C ARG A 8 7.34 -19.03 6.61
N GLU A 9 6.46 -20.03 6.59
CA GLU A 9 5.56 -20.47 7.64
C GLU A 9 4.39 -19.56 8.00
N ARG A 10 3.20 -19.94 7.51
CA ARG A 10 2.14 -20.49 8.38
C ARG A 10 0.97 -21.02 7.54
N HIS A 11 0.67 -22.29 7.75
CA HIS A 11 -0.65 -22.86 7.44
C HIS A 11 -1.73 -22.07 8.17
N LEU A 12 -2.77 -21.61 7.45
CA LEU A 12 -4.19 -21.59 7.87
C LEU A 12 -5.06 -21.00 6.72
N ASN A 13 -5.80 -21.89 6.02
CA ASN A 13 -7.20 -21.83 5.54
C ASN A 13 -7.95 -20.47 5.33
N PRO A 14 -9.05 -20.41 4.54
CA PRO A 14 -9.22 -20.60 3.10
C PRO A 14 -10.18 -19.52 2.54
N GLU A 15 -10.02 -18.25 2.93
CA GLU A 15 -10.76 -17.14 2.33
C GLU A 15 -9.85 -16.43 1.33
N LYS A 16 -10.31 -16.33 0.07
CA LYS A 16 -9.68 -15.59 -1.02
C LYS A 16 -9.36 -14.16 -0.58
N THR A 17 -8.21 -13.95 0.05
CA THR A 17 -7.51 -12.68 0.02
C THR A 17 -7.06 -12.54 -1.43
N MET A 18 -7.91 -11.90 -2.25
CA MET A 18 -7.49 -11.38 -3.55
C MET A 18 -6.42 -10.32 -3.27
N THR A 19 -5.19 -10.78 -3.07
CA THR A 19 -4.00 -9.94 -3.11
C THR A 19 -4.04 -9.26 -4.46
N TYR A 20 -4.31 -7.97 -4.44
CA TYR A 20 -4.40 -7.20 -5.67
C TYR A 20 -3.05 -7.30 -6.40
N GLN A 21 -3.04 -7.97 -7.55
CA GLN A 21 -1.84 -8.16 -8.34
C GLN A 21 -1.63 -6.91 -9.20
N CYS A 22 -0.75 -6.02 -8.75
CA CYS A 22 -0.35 -4.84 -9.51
C CYS A 22 0.28 -5.25 -10.84
N ILE A 23 -0.01 -4.51 -11.92
CA ILE A 23 0.76 -4.63 -13.16
C ILE A 23 2.17 -4.08 -12.89
N PRO A 24 3.24 -4.81 -13.26
CA PRO A 24 4.58 -4.24 -13.26
C PRO A 24 4.65 -3.17 -14.36
N LEU A 25 4.60 -1.90 -13.96
CA LEU A 25 4.80 -0.78 -14.86
C LEU A 25 6.29 -0.44 -14.93
N SER A 26 6.78 -0.07 -16.11
CA SER A 26 8.06 0.61 -16.23
C SER A 26 7.99 1.97 -15.51
N ASP A 27 9.13 2.50 -15.05
CA ASP A 27 9.16 3.83 -14.40
C ASP A 27 8.57 4.93 -15.28
N LYS A 28 8.72 4.81 -16.61
CA LYS A 28 8.17 5.74 -17.59
C LYS A 28 6.64 5.64 -17.63
N ASP A 29 6.11 4.43 -17.72
CA ASP A 29 4.67 4.19 -17.80
C ASP A 29 3.96 4.53 -16.48
N TYR A 30 4.63 4.26 -15.36
CA TYR A 30 4.17 4.68 -14.03
C TYR A 30 4.00 6.20 -13.96
N LYS A 31 5.03 6.97 -14.35
CA LYS A 31 4.99 8.45 -14.31
C LYS A 31 3.90 9.01 -15.23
N ALA A 32 3.77 8.44 -16.43
CA ALA A 32 2.74 8.84 -17.39
C ALA A 32 1.32 8.58 -16.84
N THR A 33 1.10 7.39 -16.29
CA THR A 33 -0.19 6.97 -15.71
C THR A 33 -0.53 7.79 -14.47
N LEU A 34 0.45 8.02 -13.59
CA LEU A 34 0.27 8.86 -12.42
C LEU A 34 -0.11 10.28 -12.83
N LYS A 35 0.51 10.85 -13.86
CA LYS A 35 0.14 12.16 -14.39
C LYS A 35 -1.34 12.19 -14.81
N ARG A 36 -1.79 11.20 -15.59
CA ARG A 36 -3.21 11.08 -15.98
C ARG A 36 -4.16 10.99 -14.78
N VAL A 37 -3.81 10.21 -13.76
CA VAL A 37 -4.58 10.12 -12.50
C VAL A 37 -4.69 11.47 -11.80
N LEU A 38 -3.59 12.22 -11.75
CA LEU A 38 -3.52 13.52 -11.07
C LEU A 38 -4.21 14.64 -11.86
N ASP A 39 -4.25 14.54 -13.19
CA ASP A 39 -4.95 15.49 -14.07
C ASP A 39 -6.48 15.33 -14.00
N HIS A 40 -6.98 14.16 -13.57
CA HIS A 40 -8.42 13.93 -13.40
C HIS A 40 -8.90 14.33 -12.00
N PRO A 41 -9.84 15.29 -11.84
CA PRO A 41 -10.19 15.89 -10.54
C PRO A 41 -10.68 14.87 -9.50
N THR A 42 -11.57 13.95 -9.89
CA THR A 42 -12.12 12.92 -8.98
C THR A 42 -11.12 11.81 -8.65
N LYS A 43 -10.29 11.39 -9.60
CA LYS A 43 -9.28 10.32 -9.39
C LYS A 43 -8.12 10.85 -8.56
N SER A 44 -7.67 12.07 -8.83
CA SER A 44 -6.66 12.81 -8.07
C SER A 44 -7.03 12.95 -6.60
N LYS A 45 -8.26 13.40 -6.28
CA LYS A 45 -8.72 13.52 -4.87
C LYS A 45 -8.69 12.19 -4.12
N LYS A 46 -9.13 11.10 -4.77
CA LYS A 46 -9.12 9.75 -4.16
C LYS A 46 -7.70 9.24 -3.97
N TYR A 47 -6.83 9.43 -4.95
CA TYR A 47 -5.42 9.05 -4.88
C TYR A 47 -4.69 9.83 -3.77
N ALA A 48 -4.90 11.15 -3.69
CA ALA A 48 -4.35 12.00 -2.65
C ALA A 48 -4.74 11.53 -1.25
N ARG A 49 -6.02 11.18 -1.03
CA ARG A 49 -6.49 10.66 0.27
C ARG A 49 -5.77 9.37 0.67
N PHE A 50 -5.56 8.43 -0.24
CA PHE A 50 -4.81 7.22 0.06
C PHE A 50 -3.33 7.52 0.36
N LYS A 51 -2.71 8.42 -0.40
CA LYS A 51 -1.32 8.85 -0.20
C LYS A 51 -1.12 9.55 1.14
N GLU A 52 -2.03 10.43 1.54
CA GLU A 52 -2.01 11.11 2.83
C GLU A 52 -2.14 10.12 3.99
N ASN A 53 -3.08 9.18 3.88
CA ASN A 53 -3.27 8.13 4.88
C ASN A 53 -2.05 7.21 4.99
N ASP A 54 -1.50 6.75 3.86
CA ASP A 54 -0.27 5.95 3.84
C ASP A 54 0.91 6.70 4.49
N THR A 55 1.05 7.99 4.19
CA THR A 55 2.10 8.83 4.79
C THR A 55 1.91 8.96 6.30
N ARG A 56 0.67 9.18 6.76
CA ARG A 56 0.34 9.27 8.19
C ARG A 56 0.63 7.95 8.91
N ILE A 57 0.17 6.84 8.36
CA ILE A 57 0.40 5.50 8.91
C ILE A 57 1.90 5.19 8.96
N THR A 58 2.63 5.49 7.88
CA THR A 58 4.09 5.32 7.82
C THR A 58 4.80 6.10 8.94
N LYS A 59 4.38 7.35 9.20
CA LYS A 59 4.93 8.15 10.31
C LYS A 59 4.62 7.52 11.68
N ILE A 60 3.41 6.99 11.86
CA ILE A 60 3.02 6.31 13.11
C ILE A 60 3.85 5.03 13.29
N ILE A 61 3.94 4.18 12.27
CA ILE A 61 4.78 2.96 12.30
C ILE A 61 6.22 3.29 12.67
N LYS A 62 6.80 4.34 12.07
CA LYS A 62 8.16 4.79 12.41
C LYS A 62 8.29 5.18 13.88
N LYS A 63 7.32 5.93 14.42
CA LYS A 63 7.31 6.33 15.84
C LYS A 63 7.11 5.14 16.78
N VAL A 64 6.23 4.20 16.45
CA VAL A 64 5.99 3.02 17.29
C VAL A 64 7.22 2.12 17.31
N LYS A 65 7.94 2.00 16.19
CA LYS A 65 9.21 1.25 16.13
C LYS A 65 10.35 1.84 16.97
N THR A 66 10.27 3.12 17.37
CA THR A 66 11.26 3.73 18.28
C THR A 66 10.90 3.56 19.75
N LEU A 67 9.73 2.99 20.06
CA LEU A 67 9.33 2.65 21.42
C LEU A 67 9.81 1.23 21.75
N ASP A 68 9.94 0.93 23.05
CA ASP A 68 10.19 -0.43 23.50
C ASP A 68 8.98 -1.31 23.15
N LEU A 69 9.18 -2.20 22.18
CA LEU A 69 8.12 -3.04 21.65
C LEU A 69 7.72 -4.09 22.69
N ASN A 70 6.49 -3.97 23.19
CA ASN A 70 5.81 -5.01 23.94
C ASN A 70 4.77 -5.73 23.05
N GLU A 71 4.13 -6.78 23.56
CA GLU A 71 3.15 -7.56 22.79
C GLU A 71 1.98 -6.70 22.25
N GLU A 72 1.52 -5.71 23.02
CA GLU A 72 0.45 -4.79 22.60
C GLU A 72 0.89 -3.88 21.45
N LEU A 73 2.11 -3.35 21.50
CA LEU A 73 2.68 -2.52 20.44
C LEU A 73 2.97 -3.33 19.17
N LEU A 74 3.34 -4.61 19.31
CA LEU A 74 3.48 -5.51 18.16
C LEU A 74 2.13 -5.74 17.48
N ALA A 75 1.07 -6.02 18.24
CA ALA A 75 -0.28 -6.16 17.69
C ALA A 75 -0.76 -4.87 17.01
N LEU A 76 -0.47 -3.70 17.61
CA LEU A 76 -0.75 -2.40 17.00
C LEU A 76 0.02 -2.20 15.69
N LEU A 77 1.31 -2.54 15.65
CA LEU A 77 2.12 -2.46 14.43
C LEU A 77 1.60 -3.35 13.32
N GLU A 78 1.10 -4.54 13.63
CA GLU A 78 0.47 -5.42 12.64
C GLU A 78 -0.81 -4.80 12.07
N GLY A 79 -1.65 -4.21 12.92
CA GLY A 79 -2.83 -3.45 12.48
C GLY A 79 -2.46 -2.30 11.56
N LEU A 80 -1.49 -1.48 11.96
CA LEU A 80 -1.00 -0.35 11.16
C LEU A 80 -0.42 -0.79 9.82
N LYS A 81 0.32 -1.92 9.77
CA LYS A 81 0.84 -2.48 8.52
C LYS A 81 -0.28 -2.95 7.59
N LYS A 82 -1.35 -3.53 8.13
CA LYS A 82 -2.55 -3.90 7.34
C LYS A 82 -3.20 -2.66 6.74
N ASP A 83 -3.38 -1.60 7.53
CA ASP A 83 -3.96 -0.33 7.06
C ASP A 83 -3.07 0.34 6.00
N GLN A 84 -1.75 0.27 6.18
CA GLN A 84 -0.78 0.75 5.20
C GLN A 84 -0.95 0.03 3.87
N LYS A 85 -1.04 -1.31 3.90
CA LYS A 85 -1.25 -2.14 2.71
C LYS A 85 -2.55 -1.78 1.98
N ILE A 86 -3.64 -1.57 2.71
CA ILE A 86 -4.93 -1.13 2.13
C ILE A 86 -4.78 0.20 1.40
N CYS A 87 -4.01 1.15 1.96
CA CYS A 87 -3.76 2.43 1.30
C CYS A 87 -2.94 2.27 0.01
N GLN A 88 -1.91 1.42 0.05
CA GLN A 88 -1.06 1.11 -1.10
C GLN A 88 -1.84 0.42 -2.23
N GLU A 89 -2.67 -0.57 -1.90
CA GLU A 89 -3.57 -1.21 -2.86
C GLU A 89 -4.59 -0.22 -3.43
N GLY A 90 -5.11 0.69 -2.61
CA GLY A 90 -6.00 1.77 -3.04
C GLY A 90 -5.35 2.68 -4.08
N MET A 91 -4.08 3.04 -3.89
CA MET A 91 -3.30 3.81 -4.87
C MET A 91 -3.05 2.99 -6.15
N ALA A 92 -2.65 1.73 -6.01
CA ALA A 92 -2.31 0.87 -7.13
C ALA A 92 -3.51 0.58 -8.03
N LYS A 93 -4.69 0.28 -7.46
CA LYS A 93 -5.95 0.09 -8.20
C LYS A 93 -6.32 1.30 -9.05
N ARG A 94 -6.02 2.52 -8.57
CA ARG A 94 -6.30 3.76 -9.33
C ARG A 94 -5.36 3.94 -10.49
N LEU A 95 -4.07 3.66 -10.29
CA LEU A 95 -3.08 3.68 -11.36
C LEU A 95 -3.41 2.65 -12.43
N ASP A 96 -3.70 1.41 -12.05
CA ASP A 96 -4.06 0.34 -12.97
C ASP A 96 -5.35 0.63 -13.75
N SER A 97 -6.37 1.22 -13.09
CA SER A 97 -7.58 1.64 -13.79
C SER A 97 -7.35 2.72 -14.86
N GLU A 98 -6.28 3.51 -14.72
CA GLU A 98 -5.88 4.56 -15.67
C GLU A 98 -4.84 4.07 -16.69
N TYR A 99 -4.16 2.97 -16.39
CA TYR A 99 -3.23 2.34 -17.31
C TYR A 99 -3.96 1.47 -18.33
N ARG A 100 -5.03 0.78 -17.89
CA ARG A 100 -5.86 -0.10 -18.74
C ARG A 100 -6.97 0.63 -19.52
N ALA A 101 -7.22 1.89 -19.20
CA ALA A 101 -8.20 2.74 -19.88
C ALA A 101 -7.60 3.37 -21.15
#